data_AF-A0A9D7FJ40-F1
#
_entry.id   AF-A0A9D7FJ40-F1
#
_cell.length_a   1.000
_cell.length_b   1.000
_cell.length_c   1.000
_cell.angle_alpha   90.00
_cell.angle_beta   90.00
_cell.angle_gamma   90.00
#
_symmetry.space_group_name_H-M   'P 1'
#
loop_
_entity.id
_entity.type
_entity.pdbx_description
1 polymer ?
#
loop_
_entity_poly.entity_id
_entity_poly.type
_entity_poly.pdbx_seq_one_letter_code
_entity_poly.pdbx_strand_id
1 'polypeptide(L)'
;MDSTSSLSFASGFTGNITIKGVTQLGSSAQNFTFPSASSKLILGPGNIFNGPFTYYGHYIQLNGSTFNSIANITRYGTGNDICAGGNVFNGTTVLRDSSGHSNGFYLANVTGDTYNGDVTFIQKGTSVFIYPSYSGNSSFAGNINVDGTSAITFGQNGGQSIMSGPFAQTVSRAGSYMPIFKKLKVNKANSSTVSLQTTLNITDSLILVEGFILSDSVNYITLLDNSIATSGSPYSFVEGYMKKVGNDAFTFPLGSSVSSLSSFKNYGTYKYV
;
A
#
# COMPACT_ATOMS: atom_id res chain seq x y z
N MET A 1 0.29 26.39 -12.99
CA MET A 1 -1.11 26.90 -12.88
C MET A 1 -1.16 27.85 -11.71
N ASP A 2 -1.73 29.04 -11.89
CA ASP A 2 -1.82 30.05 -10.82
C ASP A 2 -2.75 29.62 -9.67
N SER A 3 -2.97 30.52 -8.71
CA SER A 3 -3.72 30.20 -7.50
C SER A 3 -5.21 29.93 -7.71
N THR A 4 -5.76 30.34 -8.86
CA THR A 4 -7.20 30.30 -9.14
C THR A 4 -7.59 29.36 -10.26
N SER A 5 -6.64 28.96 -11.13
CA SER A 5 -6.91 28.16 -12.31
C SER A 5 -7.06 26.67 -12.00
N SER A 6 -8.11 26.04 -12.55
CA SER A 6 -8.24 24.59 -12.66
C SER A 6 -7.87 24.12 -14.06
N LEU A 7 -7.12 23.03 -14.18
CA LEU A 7 -7.00 22.30 -15.44
C LEU A 7 -8.22 21.40 -15.57
N SER A 8 -9.20 21.85 -16.36
CA SER A 8 -10.43 21.11 -16.65
C SER A 8 -10.56 20.83 -18.13
N PHE A 9 -11.01 19.63 -18.48
CA PHE A 9 -11.38 19.27 -19.84
C PHE A 9 -12.91 19.25 -19.94
N ALA A 10 -13.45 20.09 -20.82
CA ALA A 10 -14.90 20.38 -20.91
C ALA A 10 -15.74 19.22 -21.48
N SER A 11 -15.12 18.23 -22.10
CA SER A 11 -15.78 17.05 -22.66
C SER A 11 -14.89 15.81 -22.57
N GLY A 12 -15.52 14.64 -22.63
CA GLY A 12 -14.83 13.35 -22.63
C GLY A 12 -13.81 13.28 -23.76
N PHE A 13 -12.56 13.00 -23.40
CA PHE A 13 -11.49 12.79 -24.34
C PHE A 13 -11.56 11.35 -24.92
N THR A 14 -10.85 11.11 -26.02
CA THR A 14 -10.58 9.76 -26.55
C THR A 14 -9.09 9.68 -26.91
N GLY A 15 -8.41 8.60 -26.49
CA GLY A 15 -6.97 8.44 -26.66
C GLY A 15 -6.17 8.66 -25.35
N ASN A 16 -4.92 9.11 -25.48
CA ASN A 16 -4.03 9.34 -24.33
C ASN A 16 -3.76 10.84 -24.09
N ILE A 17 -3.99 11.32 -22.87
CA ILE A 17 -3.50 12.62 -22.38
C ILE A 17 -2.29 12.37 -21.50
N THR A 18 -1.19 13.04 -21.78
CA THR A 18 0.01 13.04 -20.93
C THR A 18 0.21 14.42 -20.32
N ILE A 19 0.34 14.47 -19.00
CA ILE A 19 0.70 15.69 -18.25
C ILE A 19 2.05 15.45 -17.61
N LYS A 20 3.03 16.30 -17.88
CA LYS A 20 4.41 16.19 -17.39
C LYS A 20 4.94 17.57 -16.99
N GLY A 21 5.68 17.64 -15.87
CA GLY A 21 6.36 18.86 -15.42
C GLY A 21 5.43 19.98 -14.95
N VAL A 22 4.14 19.71 -14.70
CA VAL A 22 3.20 20.75 -14.30
C VAL A 22 3.27 20.98 -12.80
N THR A 23 3.54 22.21 -12.38
CA THR A 23 3.38 22.65 -10.98
C THR A 23 2.10 23.47 -10.84
N GLN A 24 1.17 23.00 -10.02
CA GLN A 24 0.04 23.78 -9.54
C GLN A 24 0.53 24.66 -8.37
N LEU A 25 0.45 25.98 -8.49
CA LEU A 25 0.84 26.88 -7.41
C LEU A 25 -0.28 27.02 -6.37
N GLY A 26 -1.53 27.09 -6.82
CA GLY A 26 -2.73 27.17 -5.96
C GLY A 26 -3.16 25.86 -5.31
N SER A 27 -4.17 25.97 -4.44
CA SER A 27 -4.79 24.83 -3.74
C SER A 27 -6.16 24.42 -4.32
N SER A 28 -6.60 25.01 -5.43
CA SER A 28 -7.87 24.65 -6.09
C SER A 28 -7.92 23.18 -6.48
N ALA A 29 -9.09 22.54 -6.35
CA ALA A 29 -9.24 21.14 -6.72
C ALA A 29 -9.01 20.92 -8.23
N GLN A 30 -8.34 19.82 -8.57
CA GLN A 30 -8.11 19.36 -9.94
C GLN A 30 -8.93 18.08 -10.17
N ASN A 31 -9.90 18.15 -11.08
CA ASN A 31 -10.85 17.07 -11.30
C ASN A 31 -10.75 16.59 -12.76
N PHE A 32 -10.40 15.32 -12.94
CA PHE A 32 -10.29 14.66 -14.24
C PHE A 32 -11.36 13.59 -14.36
N THR A 33 -12.32 13.78 -15.27
CA THR A 33 -13.43 12.85 -15.49
C THR A 33 -13.43 12.40 -16.95
N PHE A 34 -12.97 11.18 -17.19
CA PHE A 34 -12.83 10.57 -18.51
C PHE A 34 -13.62 9.25 -18.58
N PRO A 35 -14.96 9.32 -18.78
CA PRO A 35 -15.82 8.14 -18.72
C PRO A 35 -15.66 7.20 -19.92
N SER A 36 -14.94 7.61 -20.97
CA SER A 36 -14.70 6.76 -22.13
C SER A 36 -13.66 5.67 -21.83
N ALA A 37 -13.96 4.43 -22.20
CA ALA A 37 -13.04 3.30 -22.13
C ALA A 37 -11.85 3.42 -23.11
N SER A 38 -11.80 4.42 -23.97
CA SER A 38 -10.61 4.69 -24.80
C SER A 38 -9.71 5.79 -24.24
N SER A 39 -10.06 6.38 -23.10
CA SER A 39 -9.28 7.45 -22.47
C SER A 39 -8.25 6.94 -21.47
N LYS A 40 -7.01 7.40 -21.61
CA LYS A 40 -5.95 7.23 -20.61
C LYS A 40 -5.38 8.57 -20.17
N LEU A 41 -5.27 8.75 -18.85
CA LEU A 41 -4.50 9.83 -18.24
C LEU A 41 -3.12 9.32 -17.83
N ILE A 42 -2.05 9.93 -18.34
CA ILE A 42 -0.68 9.61 -17.99
C ILE A 42 -0.11 10.79 -17.21
N LEU A 43 0.19 10.58 -15.93
CA LEU A 43 0.74 11.61 -15.06
C LEU A 43 2.22 11.37 -14.80
N GLY A 44 3.05 12.31 -15.27
CA GLY A 44 4.42 12.48 -14.85
C GLY A 44 5.45 12.15 -15.93
N PRO A 45 6.74 12.30 -15.59
CA PRO A 45 7.24 12.68 -14.26
C PRO A 45 7.16 14.19 -13.96
N GLY A 46 7.35 14.53 -12.68
CA GLY A 46 7.59 15.89 -12.21
C GLY A 46 6.35 16.78 -12.12
N ASN A 47 5.15 16.19 -12.02
CA ASN A 47 3.96 16.98 -11.70
C ASN A 47 3.87 17.24 -10.19
N ILE A 48 3.37 18.40 -9.81
CA ILE A 48 3.05 18.78 -8.44
C ILE A 48 1.62 19.32 -8.41
N PHE A 49 0.74 18.62 -7.70
CA PHE A 49 -0.64 19.04 -7.45
C PHE A 49 -0.78 19.49 -5.99
N ASN A 50 -0.94 20.79 -5.79
CA ASN A 50 -1.06 21.43 -4.48
C ASN A 50 -2.48 21.36 -3.91
N GLY A 51 -3.49 21.33 -4.78
CA GLY A 51 -4.88 21.13 -4.38
C GLY A 51 -5.30 19.66 -4.37
N PRO A 52 -6.54 19.37 -3.91
CA PRO A 52 -7.11 18.04 -4.02
C PRO A 52 -7.10 17.54 -5.47
N PHE A 53 -6.73 16.29 -5.68
CA PHE A 53 -6.72 15.64 -6.98
C PHE A 53 -7.78 14.55 -7.04
N THR A 54 -8.68 14.63 -8.02
CA THR A 54 -9.68 13.60 -8.27
C THR A 54 -9.58 13.08 -9.69
N TYR A 55 -9.59 11.75 -9.85
CA TYR A 55 -9.70 11.09 -11.14
C TYR A 55 -10.86 10.10 -11.15
N TYR A 56 -11.65 10.13 -12.24
CA TYR A 56 -12.68 9.16 -12.57
C TYR A 56 -12.53 8.77 -14.05
N GLY A 57 -12.29 7.49 -14.36
CA GLY A 57 -12.21 7.02 -15.74
C GLY A 57 -11.82 5.55 -15.90
N HIS A 58 -11.34 5.13 -17.06
CA HIS A 58 -10.94 3.73 -17.28
C HIS A 58 -9.45 3.48 -17.06
N TYR A 59 -8.59 4.38 -17.55
CA TYR A 59 -7.14 4.17 -17.51
C TYR A 59 -6.37 5.37 -16.96
N ILE A 60 -5.45 5.08 -16.04
CA ILE A 60 -4.55 6.06 -15.45
C ILE A 60 -3.18 5.44 -15.18
N GLN A 61 -2.11 6.18 -15.50
CA GLN A 61 -0.73 5.83 -15.14
C GLN A 61 -0.12 6.89 -14.24
N LEU A 62 0.45 6.45 -13.12
CA LEU A 62 1.05 7.28 -12.07
C LEU A 62 2.59 7.13 -12.11
N ASN A 63 3.26 8.10 -12.73
CA ASN A 63 4.66 7.98 -13.14
C ASN A 63 5.51 9.15 -12.60
N GLY A 64 5.58 9.31 -11.28
CA GLY A 64 6.46 10.29 -10.65
C GLY A 64 5.82 11.64 -10.40
N SER A 65 4.58 11.67 -9.93
CA SER A 65 3.86 12.88 -9.55
C SER A 65 3.80 13.05 -8.04
N THR A 66 3.74 14.30 -7.56
CA THR A 66 3.54 14.66 -6.16
C THR A 66 2.12 15.20 -5.95
N PHE A 67 1.40 14.64 -4.99
CA PHE A 67 0.08 15.05 -4.56
C PHE A 67 0.18 15.60 -3.12
N ASN A 68 0.12 16.92 -2.97
CA ASN A 68 0.32 17.59 -1.68
C ASN A 68 -0.95 17.61 -0.81
N SER A 69 -2.11 17.38 -1.41
CA SER A 69 -3.40 17.25 -0.72
C SER A 69 -4.01 15.87 -0.96
N ILE A 70 -5.31 15.72 -0.68
CA ILE A 70 -6.05 14.47 -0.89
C ILE A 70 -5.96 14.05 -2.36
N ALA A 71 -5.72 12.75 -2.60
CA ALA A 71 -5.77 12.14 -3.92
C ALA A 71 -6.85 11.04 -3.95
N ASN A 72 -7.86 11.19 -4.80
CA ASN A 72 -8.92 10.20 -4.97
C ASN A 72 -8.99 9.73 -6.42
N ILE A 73 -8.55 8.49 -6.66
CA ILE A 73 -8.43 7.91 -7.99
C ILE A 73 -9.35 6.72 -8.08
N THR A 74 -10.42 6.85 -8.85
CA THR A 74 -11.33 5.76 -9.18
C THR A 74 -11.19 5.42 -10.65
N ARG A 75 -10.85 4.16 -10.93
CA ARG A 75 -10.79 3.64 -12.29
C ARG A 75 -11.73 2.45 -12.52
N TYR A 76 -12.05 2.23 -13.79
CA TYR A 76 -12.85 1.11 -14.30
C TYR A 76 -12.07 0.41 -15.42
N GLY A 77 -10.88 -0.12 -15.11
CA GLY A 77 -10.02 -0.76 -16.11
C GLY A 77 -10.73 -1.84 -16.94
N THR A 78 -10.52 -1.85 -18.25
CA THR A 78 -10.84 -3.02 -19.11
C THR A 78 -9.58 -3.73 -19.59
N GLY A 79 -8.44 -3.37 -19.00
CA GLY A 79 -7.11 -3.86 -19.30
C GLY A 79 -6.10 -3.31 -18.30
N ASN A 80 -4.88 -3.81 -18.39
CA ASN A 80 -3.83 -3.50 -17.42
C ASN A 80 -3.34 -2.06 -17.53
N ASP A 81 -3.11 -1.41 -16.39
CA ASP A 81 -2.29 -0.19 -16.32
C ASP A 81 -1.04 -0.45 -15.48
N ILE A 82 0.11 -0.24 -16.10
CA ILE A 82 1.41 -0.37 -15.46
C ILE A 82 1.92 1.03 -15.15
N CYS A 83 1.95 1.38 -13.87
CA CYS A 83 2.49 2.64 -13.37
C CYS A 83 3.97 2.46 -13.05
N ALA A 84 4.83 3.34 -13.56
CA ALA A 84 6.25 3.34 -13.23
C ALA A 84 6.48 3.57 -11.72
N GLY A 85 5.57 4.28 -11.04
CA GLY A 85 5.68 4.66 -9.64
C GLY A 85 6.55 5.90 -9.44
N GLY A 86 7.19 6.01 -8.28
CA GLY A 86 7.93 7.20 -7.88
C GLY A 86 7.03 8.36 -7.46
N ASN A 87 5.75 8.10 -7.17
CA ASN A 87 4.81 9.12 -6.75
C ASN A 87 4.98 9.43 -5.26
N VAL A 88 4.65 10.67 -4.87
CA VAL A 88 4.64 11.10 -3.48
C VAL A 88 3.23 11.57 -3.12
N PHE A 89 2.62 10.93 -2.13
CA PHE A 89 1.28 11.24 -1.63
C PHE A 89 1.40 11.82 -0.22
N ASN A 90 1.32 13.15 -0.09
CA ASN A 90 1.40 13.83 1.20
C ASN A 90 0.05 13.88 1.94
N GLY A 91 -1.06 13.86 1.21
CA GLY A 91 -2.40 13.77 1.78
C GLY A 91 -2.96 12.35 1.78
N THR A 92 -4.15 12.20 2.38
CA THR A 92 -4.92 10.95 2.34
C THR A 92 -5.19 10.54 0.90
N THR A 93 -4.95 9.27 0.60
CA THR A 93 -5.02 8.72 -0.75
C THR A 93 -6.01 7.56 -0.84
N VAL A 94 -6.85 7.58 -1.87
CA VAL A 94 -7.72 6.46 -2.23
C VAL A 94 -7.38 6.02 -3.65
N LEU A 95 -7.00 4.75 -3.80
CA LEU A 95 -6.76 4.11 -5.08
C LEU A 95 -7.80 2.99 -5.25
N ARG A 96 -8.73 3.21 -6.15
CA ARG A 96 -9.88 2.33 -6.37
C ARG A 96 -9.90 1.82 -7.80
N ASP A 97 -10.07 0.51 -7.93
CA ASP A 97 -10.51 -0.12 -9.17
C ASP A 97 -11.87 -0.78 -8.93
N SER A 98 -12.87 -0.34 -9.69
CA SER A 98 -14.26 -0.83 -9.59
C SER A 98 -14.77 -1.40 -10.90
N SER A 99 -13.85 -1.90 -11.71
CA SER A 99 -14.14 -2.55 -12.98
C SER A 99 -14.91 -3.86 -12.81
N GLY A 100 -15.73 -4.16 -13.82
CA GLY A 100 -16.37 -5.48 -13.99
C GLY A 100 -15.60 -6.42 -14.92
N HIS A 101 -14.38 -6.04 -15.33
CA HIS A 101 -13.57 -6.75 -16.32
C HIS A 101 -12.23 -7.17 -15.71
N SER A 102 -11.74 -8.37 -16.07
CA SER A 102 -10.44 -8.84 -15.60
C SER A 102 -9.32 -7.86 -15.99
N ASN A 103 -8.55 -7.38 -15.03
CA ASN A 103 -7.42 -6.49 -15.26
C ASN A 103 -6.50 -6.38 -14.02
N GLY A 104 -5.36 -5.72 -14.20
CA GLY A 104 -4.44 -5.34 -13.14
C GLY A 104 -4.09 -3.85 -13.14
N PHE A 105 -4.07 -3.26 -11.95
CA PHE A 105 -3.52 -1.93 -11.67
C PHE A 105 -2.20 -2.08 -10.92
N TYR A 106 -1.09 -1.98 -11.65
CA TYR A 106 0.26 -2.22 -11.14
C TYR A 106 0.87 -0.90 -10.70
N LEU A 107 1.12 -0.75 -9.41
CA LEU A 107 1.69 0.46 -8.79
C LEU A 107 3.16 0.20 -8.45
N ALA A 108 4.02 1.22 -8.57
CA ALA A 108 5.46 1.07 -8.36
C ALA A 108 6.09 -0.08 -9.17
N ASN A 109 5.90 -0.09 -10.51
CA ASN A 109 6.53 -1.08 -11.37
C ASN A 109 8.05 -0.91 -11.51
N VAL A 110 8.57 0.30 -11.29
CA VAL A 110 10.00 0.59 -11.37
C VAL A 110 10.49 1.22 -10.08
N THR A 111 9.90 2.37 -9.70
CA THR A 111 10.29 3.12 -8.51
C THR A 111 9.19 3.03 -7.47
N GLY A 112 9.56 2.86 -6.20
CA GLY A 112 8.61 2.85 -5.08
C GLY A 112 7.78 4.11 -4.98
N ASP A 113 6.53 3.98 -4.56
CA ASP A 113 5.69 5.12 -4.18
C ASP A 113 5.90 5.49 -2.70
N THR A 114 5.70 6.75 -2.34
CA THR A 114 5.79 7.24 -0.97
C THR A 114 4.41 7.73 -0.50
N TYR A 115 3.85 7.07 0.51
CA TYR A 115 2.59 7.44 1.14
C TYR A 115 2.86 8.06 2.51
N ASN A 116 2.96 9.39 2.56
CA ASN A 116 3.16 10.14 3.81
C ASN A 116 1.83 10.30 4.58
N GLY A 117 0.70 10.35 3.87
CA GLY A 117 -0.64 10.26 4.45
C GLY A 117 -1.21 8.85 4.42
N ASP A 118 -2.39 8.67 5.01
CA ASP A 118 -3.14 7.41 4.98
C ASP A 118 -3.48 6.98 3.55
N VAL A 119 -3.46 5.68 3.28
CA VAL A 119 -3.82 5.12 1.97
C VAL A 119 -4.88 4.04 2.09
N THR A 120 -5.86 4.09 1.20
CA THR A 120 -6.90 3.07 1.05
C THR A 120 -6.86 2.47 -0.36
N PHE A 121 -6.67 1.16 -0.45
CA PHE A 121 -6.74 0.40 -1.70
C PHE A 121 -8.08 -0.32 -1.77
N ILE A 122 -8.85 -0.06 -2.83
CA ILE A 122 -10.19 -0.62 -3.01
C ILE A 122 -10.24 -1.40 -4.32
N GLN A 123 -10.34 -2.72 -4.23
CA GLN A 123 -10.35 -3.63 -5.36
C GLN A 123 -11.72 -4.31 -5.44
N LYS A 124 -12.56 -3.89 -6.38
CA LYS A 124 -13.89 -4.48 -6.62
C LYS A 124 -13.92 -5.20 -7.96
N GLY A 125 -14.84 -6.14 -8.10
CA GLY A 125 -15.01 -6.95 -9.30
C GLY A 125 -14.32 -8.30 -9.24
N THR A 126 -14.63 -9.15 -10.22
CA THR A 126 -14.04 -10.48 -10.37
C THR A 126 -12.78 -10.40 -11.21
N SER A 127 -11.68 -11.00 -10.75
CA SER A 127 -10.37 -10.96 -11.44
C SER A 127 -9.82 -9.54 -11.69
N VAL A 128 -10.21 -8.60 -10.84
CA VAL A 128 -9.62 -7.25 -10.77
C VAL A 128 -8.57 -7.26 -9.68
N PHE A 129 -7.38 -6.76 -10.00
CA PHE A 129 -6.26 -6.77 -9.07
C PHE A 129 -5.63 -5.39 -8.96
N ILE A 130 -5.42 -4.92 -7.73
CA ILE A 130 -4.51 -3.81 -7.43
C ILE A 130 -3.24 -4.42 -6.84
N TYR A 131 -2.09 -4.04 -7.39
CA TYR A 131 -0.78 -4.50 -6.93
C TYR A 131 0.06 -3.33 -6.42
N PRO A 132 -0.07 -2.95 -5.14
CA PRO A 132 0.79 -1.95 -4.52
C PRO A 132 2.23 -2.44 -4.41
N SER A 133 3.20 -1.52 -4.40
CA SER A 133 4.62 -1.86 -4.24
C SER A 133 5.11 -2.92 -5.25
N TYR A 134 4.59 -2.97 -6.47
CA TYR A 134 4.68 -4.13 -7.36
C TYR A 134 6.11 -4.68 -7.50
N SER A 135 7.04 -3.85 -7.99
CA SER A 135 8.47 -4.18 -8.07
C SER A 135 9.34 -3.20 -7.26
N GLY A 136 8.92 -1.94 -7.16
CA GLY A 136 9.60 -0.89 -6.41
C GLY A 136 9.23 -0.90 -4.93
N ASN A 137 10.22 -0.57 -4.09
CA ASN A 137 10.06 -0.53 -2.63
C ASN A 137 9.29 0.73 -2.21
N SER A 138 8.03 0.58 -1.83
CA SER A 138 7.18 1.71 -1.43
C SER A 138 7.20 1.93 0.08
N SER A 139 7.16 3.18 0.50
CA SER A 139 7.11 3.58 1.91
C SER A 139 5.71 4.02 2.31
N PHE A 140 5.32 3.65 3.53
CA PHE A 140 4.04 3.98 4.14
C PHE A 140 4.32 4.58 5.50
N ALA A 141 4.05 5.87 5.69
CA ALA A 141 4.14 6.54 6.98
C ALA A 141 2.77 6.75 7.65
N GLY A 142 1.69 6.71 6.86
CA GLY A 142 0.31 6.68 7.34
C GLY A 142 -0.29 5.28 7.44
N ASN A 143 -1.55 5.21 7.81
CA ASN A 143 -2.32 3.97 7.91
C ASN A 143 -2.54 3.33 6.54
N ILE A 144 -2.62 2.00 6.51
CA ILE A 144 -2.97 1.23 5.32
C ILE A 144 -4.33 0.58 5.54
N ASN A 145 -5.27 0.88 4.65
CA ASN A 145 -6.59 0.25 4.63
C ASN A 145 -6.76 -0.52 3.31
N VAL A 146 -7.26 -1.75 3.38
CA VAL A 146 -7.57 -2.56 2.19
C VAL A 146 -9.03 -2.98 2.16
N ASP A 147 -9.62 -2.95 0.96
CA ASP A 147 -10.98 -3.43 0.71
C ASP A 147 -11.03 -4.14 -0.64
N GLY A 148 -10.79 -5.45 -0.61
CA GLY A 148 -10.74 -6.29 -1.81
C GLY A 148 -11.85 -7.35 -1.85
N THR A 149 -12.33 -7.65 -3.06
CA THR A 149 -13.10 -8.88 -3.38
C THR A 149 -12.21 -10.12 -3.53
N SER A 150 -10.89 -9.94 -3.45
CA SER A 150 -9.88 -10.97 -3.23
C SER A 150 -8.72 -10.33 -2.44
N ALA A 151 -7.68 -11.10 -2.11
CA ALA A 151 -6.52 -10.55 -1.41
C ALA A 151 -5.81 -9.49 -2.29
N ILE A 152 -5.60 -8.29 -1.73
CA ILE A 152 -4.70 -7.31 -2.32
C ILE A 152 -3.27 -7.72 -1.96
N THR A 153 -2.43 -7.92 -2.99
CA THR A 153 -1.06 -8.39 -2.82
C THR A 153 -0.06 -7.27 -3.04
N PHE A 154 0.61 -6.88 -1.97
CA PHE A 154 1.71 -5.94 -1.97
C PHE A 154 2.99 -6.66 -2.40
N GLY A 155 3.73 -6.08 -3.34
CA GLY A 155 5.01 -6.63 -3.75
C GLY A 155 4.91 -7.87 -4.62
N GLN A 156 3.84 -8.04 -5.40
CA GLN A 156 3.65 -9.24 -6.24
C GLN A 156 4.89 -9.62 -7.06
N ASN A 157 5.64 -8.64 -7.57
CA ASN A 157 6.88 -8.82 -8.33
C ASN A 157 8.17 -8.52 -7.53
N GLY A 158 8.12 -8.63 -6.20
CA GLY A 158 9.30 -8.60 -5.33
C GLY A 158 9.59 -7.27 -4.65
N GLY A 159 8.79 -6.23 -4.89
CA GLY A 159 8.91 -4.95 -4.19
C GLY A 159 8.56 -5.06 -2.71
N GLN A 160 9.18 -4.19 -1.90
CA GLN A 160 8.97 -4.13 -0.45
C GLN A 160 7.90 -3.10 -0.08
N SER A 161 7.11 -3.42 0.94
CA SER A 161 6.31 -2.42 1.66
C SER A 161 7.04 -2.05 2.94
N ILE A 162 7.42 -0.79 3.07
CA ILE A 162 8.22 -0.27 4.17
C ILE A 162 7.32 0.55 5.08
N MET A 163 6.99 0.01 6.25
CA MET A 163 6.35 0.73 7.34
C MET A 163 7.36 1.70 7.94
N SER A 164 7.08 3.00 7.84
CA SER A 164 8.05 4.08 8.06
C SER A 164 7.46 5.25 8.83
N GLY A 165 8.22 6.33 9.02
CA GLY A 165 7.77 7.52 9.73
C GLY A 165 7.73 7.35 11.26
N PRO A 166 7.58 8.47 12.00
CA PRO A 166 7.73 8.49 13.46
C PRO A 166 6.43 8.20 14.22
N PHE A 167 5.27 8.22 13.56
CA PHE A 167 3.96 8.10 14.21
C PHE A 167 3.43 6.67 14.16
N ALA A 168 2.60 6.30 15.14
CA ALA A 168 1.94 4.99 15.13
C ALA A 168 1.04 4.87 13.89
N GLN A 169 0.99 3.67 13.32
CA GLN A 169 0.17 3.39 12.14
C GLN A 169 -0.59 2.08 12.30
N THR A 170 -1.70 1.94 11.58
CA THR A 170 -2.50 0.73 11.53
C THR A 170 -2.42 0.07 10.16
N VAL A 171 -2.62 -1.25 10.14
CA VAL A 171 -2.99 -1.98 8.93
C VAL A 171 -4.36 -2.60 9.17
N SER A 172 -5.34 -2.21 8.36
CA SER A 172 -6.73 -2.64 8.51
C SER A 172 -7.27 -3.22 7.21
N ARG A 173 -8.34 -4.01 7.33
CA ARG A 173 -9.15 -4.45 6.20
C ARG A 173 -10.62 -4.14 6.47
N ALA A 174 -11.35 -3.74 5.43
CA ALA A 174 -12.81 -3.65 5.46
C ALA A 174 -13.48 -4.88 4.84
N GLY A 175 -12.84 -5.52 3.85
CA GLY A 175 -13.33 -6.74 3.21
C GLY A 175 -12.94 -8.02 3.94
N SER A 176 -13.39 -9.18 3.43
CA SER A 176 -13.13 -10.49 4.06
C SER A 176 -11.73 -11.04 3.82
N TYR A 177 -11.03 -10.55 2.80
CA TYR A 177 -9.75 -11.11 2.37
C TYR A 177 -8.58 -10.46 3.12
N MET A 178 -7.70 -11.31 3.67
CA MET A 178 -6.47 -10.87 4.34
C MET A 178 -5.52 -10.28 3.28
N PRO A 179 -4.91 -9.10 3.53
CA PRO A 179 -3.87 -8.60 2.64
C PRO A 179 -2.65 -9.53 2.66
N ILE A 180 -1.97 -9.60 1.51
CA ILE A 180 -0.71 -10.33 1.36
C ILE A 180 0.41 -9.31 1.20
N PHE A 181 1.46 -9.46 1.97
CA PHE A 181 2.71 -8.74 1.79
C PHE A 181 3.78 -9.74 1.38
N LYS A 182 4.38 -9.56 0.19
CA LYS A 182 5.53 -10.39 -0.16
C LYS A 182 6.68 -10.11 0.80
N LYS A 183 7.11 -8.84 0.84
CA LYS A 183 8.14 -8.37 1.74
C LYS A 183 7.61 -7.20 2.57
N LEU A 184 7.50 -7.41 3.87
CA LEU A 184 7.13 -6.36 4.83
C LEU A 184 8.37 -5.94 5.61
N LYS A 185 8.72 -4.67 5.55
CA LYS A 185 9.80 -4.08 6.36
C LYS A 185 9.21 -3.13 7.40
N VAL A 186 9.60 -3.28 8.66
CA VAL A 186 9.29 -2.36 9.75
C VAL A 186 10.53 -1.53 10.06
N ASN A 187 10.45 -0.24 9.74
CA ASN A 187 11.50 0.75 9.92
C ASN A 187 10.86 2.06 10.40
N LYS A 188 10.16 1.96 11.53
CA LYS A 188 9.46 3.07 12.15
C LYS A 188 10.40 3.75 13.15
N ALA A 189 10.69 5.02 12.90
CA ALA A 189 11.51 5.82 13.78
C ALA A 189 10.87 5.95 15.17
N ASN A 190 11.69 6.25 16.18
CA ASN A 190 11.27 6.52 17.56
C ASN A 190 10.59 5.32 18.23
N SER A 191 10.99 4.09 17.85
CA SER A 191 10.39 2.85 18.37
C SER A 191 8.85 2.82 18.22
N SER A 192 8.33 3.48 17.19
CA SER A 192 6.90 3.61 16.94
C SER A 192 6.28 2.31 16.42
N THR A 193 4.95 2.23 16.37
CA THR A 193 4.25 0.94 16.24
C THR A 193 3.47 0.78 14.93
N VAL A 194 3.36 -0.47 14.48
CA VAL A 194 2.40 -0.93 13.47
C VAL A 194 1.35 -1.79 14.18
N SER A 195 0.15 -1.27 14.38
CA SER A 195 -0.95 -2.02 15.00
C SER A 195 -1.75 -2.79 13.95
N LEU A 196 -1.90 -4.10 14.14
CA LEU A 196 -2.65 -4.94 13.23
C LEU A 196 -4.13 -4.95 13.61
N GLN A 197 -4.99 -4.49 12.69
CA GLN A 197 -6.45 -4.61 12.76
C GLN A 197 -6.98 -5.63 11.75
N THR A 198 -6.06 -6.41 11.19
CA THR A 198 -6.32 -7.57 10.36
C THR A 198 -5.16 -8.53 10.50
N THR A 199 -5.42 -9.82 10.29
CA THR A 199 -4.35 -10.77 10.05
C THR A 199 -3.65 -10.46 8.73
N LEU A 200 -2.31 -10.56 8.69
CA LEU A 200 -1.48 -10.36 7.50
C LEU A 200 -0.87 -11.69 7.06
N ASN A 201 -0.82 -11.95 5.75
CA ASN A 201 -0.04 -13.06 5.19
C ASN A 201 1.28 -12.54 4.62
N ILE A 202 2.41 -13.09 5.09
CA ILE A 202 3.74 -12.79 4.57
C ILE A 202 4.24 -13.99 3.76
N THR A 203 4.60 -13.76 2.50
CA THR A 203 4.96 -14.84 1.56
C THR A 203 6.44 -14.93 1.22
N ASP A 204 7.25 -13.94 1.58
CA ASP A 204 8.70 -13.95 1.34
C ASP A 204 9.46 -13.54 2.61
N SER A 205 9.33 -12.29 3.09
CA SER A 205 10.13 -11.84 4.24
C SER A 205 9.45 -10.82 5.14
N LEU A 206 9.62 -11.03 6.45
CA LEU A 206 9.43 -10.00 7.48
C LEU A 206 10.80 -9.44 7.89
N ILE A 207 11.00 -8.14 7.69
CA ILE A 207 12.27 -7.47 7.97
C ILE A 207 12.02 -6.46 9.09
N LEU A 208 12.64 -6.69 10.25
CA LEU A 208 12.53 -5.88 11.45
C LEU A 208 13.81 -5.06 11.61
N VAL A 209 13.69 -3.73 11.59
CA VAL A 209 14.81 -2.80 11.74
C VAL A 209 14.59 -1.91 12.95
N GLU A 210 13.49 -1.17 12.98
CA GLU A 210 13.11 -0.29 14.09
C GLU A 210 11.59 -0.23 14.20
N GLY A 211 11.08 -0.20 15.44
CA GLY A 211 9.66 -0.15 15.75
C GLY A 211 9.03 -1.53 15.93
N PHE A 212 7.84 -1.55 16.51
CA PHE A 212 7.20 -2.79 16.96
C PHE A 212 5.92 -3.08 16.16
N ILE A 213 5.63 -4.35 15.94
CA ILE A 213 4.31 -4.77 15.43
C ILE A 213 3.46 -5.17 16.61
N LEU A 214 2.29 -4.56 16.77
CA LEU A 214 1.32 -4.94 17.80
C LEU A 214 0.26 -5.85 17.18
N SER A 215 0.06 -7.01 17.79
CA SER A 215 -0.82 -8.07 17.30
C SER A 215 -1.59 -8.73 18.45
N ASP A 216 -2.70 -9.39 18.13
CA ASP A 216 -3.56 -10.07 19.10
C ASP A 216 -3.99 -11.46 18.56
N SER A 217 -4.79 -12.20 19.35
CA SER A 217 -5.23 -13.55 18.98
C SER A 217 -6.13 -13.62 17.74
N VAL A 218 -6.62 -12.48 17.25
CA VAL A 218 -7.45 -12.32 16.05
C VAL A 218 -6.63 -11.72 14.91
N ASN A 219 -5.85 -10.67 15.19
CA ASN A 219 -5.09 -9.88 14.23
C ASN A 219 -3.59 -10.11 14.43
N TYR A 220 -3.03 -11.04 13.66
CA TYR A 220 -1.64 -11.49 13.78
C TYR A 220 -0.94 -11.60 12.43
N ILE A 221 0.37 -11.86 12.44
CA ILE A 221 1.10 -12.18 11.23
C ILE A 221 1.10 -13.69 11.02
N THR A 222 0.76 -14.13 9.80
CA THR A 222 1.06 -15.47 9.32
C THR A 222 2.23 -15.41 8.34
N LEU A 223 3.39 -15.95 8.73
CA LEU A 223 4.48 -16.27 7.81
C LEU A 223 4.16 -17.59 7.12
N LEU A 224 4.07 -17.57 5.80
CA LEU A 224 3.81 -18.77 5.00
C LEU A 224 5.07 -19.65 4.86
N ASP A 225 4.89 -20.81 4.24
CA ASP A 225 5.98 -21.74 3.96
C ASP A 225 7.11 -21.08 3.18
N ASN A 226 8.37 -21.43 3.49
CA ASN A 226 9.59 -20.81 2.95
C ASN A 226 9.79 -19.31 3.24
N SER A 227 8.83 -18.61 3.84
CA SER A 227 9.03 -17.22 4.25
C SER A 227 9.93 -17.10 5.48
N ILE A 228 10.72 -16.04 5.53
CA ILE A 228 11.72 -15.80 6.58
C ILE A 228 11.38 -14.55 7.40
N ALA A 229 11.93 -14.47 8.61
CA ALA A 229 11.95 -13.25 9.40
C ALA A 229 13.37 -12.95 9.85
N THR A 230 13.75 -11.68 9.88
CA THR A 230 14.95 -11.27 10.63
C THR A 230 14.74 -11.54 12.11
N SER A 231 15.82 -11.79 12.84
CA SER A 231 15.76 -11.90 14.30
C SER A 231 15.20 -10.60 14.92
N GLY A 232 14.44 -10.75 16.01
CA GLY A 232 14.03 -9.61 16.83
C GLY A 232 15.25 -8.97 17.50
N SER A 233 15.14 -7.69 17.82
CA SER A 233 16.13 -6.91 18.57
C SER A 233 15.42 -6.04 19.62
N PRO A 234 16.15 -5.42 20.57
CA PRO A 234 15.55 -4.45 21.49
C PRO A 234 14.84 -3.27 20.79
N TYR A 235 15.20 -3.00 19.53
CA TYR A 235 14.64 -1.90 18.75
C TYR A 235 13.49 -2.33 17.83
N SER A 236 13.29 -3.63 17.59
CA SER A 236 12.23 -4.10 16.70
C SER A 236 11.87 -5.58 16.93
N PHE A 237 10.59 -5.84 17.19
CA PHE A 237 10.02 -7.16 17.44
C PHE A 237 8.51 -7.16 17.16
N VAL A 238 7.91 -8.34 17.17
CA VAL A 238 6.45 -8.50 17.24
C VAL A 238 6.01 -8.64 18.69
N GLU A 239 5.17 -7.73 19.15
CA GLU A 239 4.49 -7.81 20.43
C GLU A 239 3.10 -8.43 20.22
N GLY A 240 2.94 -9.66 20.71
CA GLY A 240 1.68 -10.41 20.60
C GLY A 240 1.83 -11.73 19.84
N TYR A 241 0.87 -11.99 18.95
CA TYR A 241 0.71 -13.28 18.28
C TYR A 241 1.33 -13.30 16.89
N MET A 242 1.98 -14.41 16.57
CA MET A 242 2.51 -14.70 15.23
C MET A 242 2.33 -16.19 14.95
N LYS A 243 2.10 -16.52 13.68
CA LYS A 243 1.98 -17.88 13.18
C LYS A 243 3.03 -18.11 12.09
N LYS A 244 3.73 -19.24 12.14
CA LYS A 244 4.53 -19.77 11.03
C LYS A 244 3.82 -20.98 10.45
N VAL A 245 3.76 -21.07 9.13
CA VAL A 245 3.32 -22.23 8.36
C VAL A 245 4.54 -22.82 7.66
N GLY A 246 4.59 -24.15 7.54
CA GLY A 246 5.71 -24.86 6.92
C GLY A 246 6.44 -25.78 7.90
N ASN A 247 7.48 -26.44 7.40
CA ASN A 247 8.31 -27.40 8.16
C ASN A 247 9.72 -26.87 8.46
N ASP A 248 10.07 -25.68 7.96
CA ASP A 248 11.35 -25.04 8.26
C ASP A 248 11.49 -24.70 9.74
N ALA A 249 12.70 -24.90 10.28
CA ALA A 249 13.04 -24.38 11.60
C ALA A 249 12.91 -22.86 11.61
N PHE A 250 12.18 -22.32 12.58
CA PHE A 250 11.88 -20.89 12.66
C PHE A 250 12.01 -20.39 14.09
N THR A 251 12.71 -19.28 14.27
CA THR A 251 12.79 -18.54 15.54
C THR A 251 11.88 -17.33 15.45
N PHE A 252 10.87 -17.27 16.31
CA PHE A 252 9.93 -16.15 16.30
C PHE A 252 10.59 -14.87 16.85
N PRO A 253 10.51 -13.73 16.14
CA PRO A 253 11.04 -12.45 16.60
C PRO A 253 10.07 -11.74 17.56
N LEU A 254 9.68 -12.42 18.65
CA LEU A 254 8.75 -11.86 19.63
C LEU A 254 9.47 -11.00 20.67
N GLY A 255 8.78 -10.01 21.21
CA GLY A 255 9.26 -9.19 22.32
C GLY A 255 8.12 -8.48 23.06
N SER A 256 8.46 -7.65 24.03
CA SER A 256 7.49 -6.77 24.70
C SER A 256 8.10 -5.41 24.97
N SER A 257 7.30 -4.36 24.79
CA SER A 257 7.66 -2.97 25.07
C SER A 257 7.43 -2.59 26.54
N VAL A 258 6.76 -3.47 27.31
CA VAL A 258 6.55 -3.31 28.75
C VAL A 258 7.43 -4.29 29.55
N SER A 259 8.04 -3.79 30.62
CA SER A 259 8.96 -4.56 31.47
C SER A 259 8.26 -5.57 32.39
N SER A 260 6.93 -5.70 32.32
CA SER A 260 6.14 -6.53 33.22
C SER A 260 5.28 -7.55 32.46
N LEU A 261 5.91 -8.64 32.02
CA LEU A 261 5.42 -10.03 32.10
C LEU A 261 6.20 -10.90 31.11
N SER A 262 7.17 -11.61 31.67
CA SER A 262 7.90 -12.72 31.08
C SER A 262 6.99 -13.95 30.86
N SER A 263 5.95 -13.83 30.05
CA SER A 263 5.21 -15.01 29.56
C SER A 263 5.12 -14.98 28.04
N PHE A 264 6.25 -15.24 27.40
CA PHE A 264 6.25 -15.72 26.02
C PHE A 264 5.49 -17.05 26.00
N LYS A 265 4.21 -17.01 25.61
CA LYS A 265 3.48 -18.24 25.29
C LYS A 265 3.89 -18.68 23.89
N ASN A 266 4.96 -19.46 23.84
CA ASN A 266 5.33 -20.20 22.64
C ASN A 266 4.27 -21.29 22.42
N TYR A 267 3.19 -20.99 21.69
CA TYR A 267 2.28 -22.02 21.17
C TYR A 267 2.75 -22.49 19.80
N GLY A 268 4.01 -22.93 19.74
CA GLY A 268 4.46 -23.83 18.69
C GLY A 268 3.99 -25.24 19.03
N THR A 269 2.80 -25.63 18.61
CA THR A 269 2.52 -27.05 18.42
C THR A 269 3.31 -27.48 17.18
N TYR A 270 4.53 -27.99 17.37
CA TYR A 270 5.19 -28.77 16.32
C TYR A 270 4.36 -30.03 16.10
N LYS A 271 3.43 -29.99 15.14
CA LYS A 271 2.95 -31.22 14.52
C LYS A 271 3.80 -31.45 13.29
N TYR A 272 4.78 -32.33 13.43
CA TYR A 272 5.23 -33.14 12.31
C TYR A 272 3.99 -33.86 11.78
N VAL A 273 3.55 -33.47 10.59
CA VAL A 273 2.79 -34.35 9.69
C VAL A 273 3.43 -34.21 8.31
#